data_AF-A0A962H3V3-F1
#
_entry.id   AF-A0A962H3V3-F1
#
_cell.length_a   1.000
_cell.length_b   1.000
_cell.length_c   1.000
_cell.angle_alpha   90.00
_cell.angle_beta   90.00
_cell.angle_gamma   90.00
#
_symmetry.space_group_name_H-M   'P 1'
#
loop_
_entity.id
_entity.type
_entity.pdbx_description
1 polymer ?
#
loop_
_entity_poly.entity_id
_entity_poly.type
_entity_poly.pdbx_seq_one_letter_code
_entity_poly.pdbx_strand_id
1 'polypeptide(L)'
;MEKYLKKIKHIIPAYIAVTFITTSVVLLFRWFFTIRNDFLHINEEVFFFYIPLILPLIVSFIWLSRKFRILRFVNYHKSVMIYEMIVYAAFFGTLMSSNYYLNFVTSEITEVTSINNLHKNNSRYLAISDIDLEFDMPSIHIKISTSGGGFRFNRRRDLTFTAYIVIPFKVENFKDIAYWDESENYYKFWYGIKFYKTIEKSLPEREKEKLYEEFLKQVESNYSDYDLDKPEYFEVLSSSEDLDGYTKAISESYLESYKNPVVIVPLDQNPKNNESFYLLWIFISFGGGLLLLSFALIFPKVNNNPLPHYPNIFEIIGAIRKKK
;
A
#
# COMPACT_ATOMS: atom_id res chain seq x y z
N MET A 1 -23.00 4.81 -36.67
CA MET A 1 -23.21 5.74 -35.56
C MET A 1 -24.23 5.21 -34.54
N GLU A 2 -25.51 5.01 -34.91
CA GLU A 2 -26.56 4.57 -33.96
C GLU A 2 -26.26 3.26 -33.20
N LYS A 3 -25.73 2.24 -33.89
CA LYS A 3 -25.36 0.96 -33.27
C LYS A 3 -24.21 1.10 -32.26
N TYR A 4 -23.34 2.10 -32.43
CA TYR A 4 -22.25 2.39 -31.49
C TYR A 4 -22.79 3.13 -30.25
N LEU A 5 -23.64 4.14 -30.46
CA LEU A 5 -24.32 4.87 -29.39
C LEU A 5 -25.12 3.92 -28.49
N LYS A 6 -25.78 2.91 -29.07
CA LYS A 6 -26.50 1.87 -28.30
C LYS A 6 -25.58 1.07 -27.36
N LYS A 7 -24.35 0.75 -27.77
CA LYS A 7 -23.38 0.05 -26.91
C LYS A 7 -22.89 0.94 -25.77
N ILE A 8 -22.49 2.17 -26.09
CA ILE A 8 -22.03 3.14 -25.09
C ILE A 8 -23.11 3.36 -24.03
N LYS A 9 -24.35 3.66 -24.45
CA LYS A 9 -25.47 3.93 -23.55
C LYS A 9 -25.80 2.74 -22.63
N HIS A 10 -25.44 1.52 -23.02
CA HIS A 10 -25.70 0.33 -22.21
C HIS A 10 -24.54 -0.06 -21.29
N ILE A 11 -23.30 0.10 -21.75
CA ILE A 11 -22.10 -0.43 -21.07
C ILE A 11 -21.41 0.64 -20.22
N ILE A 12 -21.24 1.86 -20.76
CA ILE A 12 -20.47 2.92 -20.08
C ILE A 12 -21.16 3.42 -18.80
N PRO A 13 -22.49 3.67 -18.76
CA PRO A 13 -23.15 4.04 -17.51
C PRO A 13 -23.04 2.95 -16.44
N ALA A 14 -23.06 1.67 -16.83
CA ALA A 14 -22.88 0.57 -15.90
C ALA A 14 -21.44 0.54 -15.35
N TYR A 15 -20.44 0.76 -16.21
CA TYR A 15 -19.04 0.92 -15.78
C TYR A 15 -18.89 2.05 -14.77
N ILE A 16 -19.35 3.25 -15.12
CA ILE A 16 -19.26 4.44 -14.26
C ILE A 16 -19.94 4.18 -12.92
N ALA A 17 -21.19 3.72 -12.94
CA ALA A 17 -21.97 3.49 -11.72
C ALA A 17 -21.29 2.46 -10.81
N VAL A 18 -20.86 1.32 -11.37
CA VAL A 18 -20.22 0.26 -10.59
C VAL A 18 -18.90 0.73 -9.99
N THR A 19 -18.02 1.32 -10.80
CA THR A 19 -16.72 1.79 -10.31
C THR A 19 -16.88 2.89 -9.26
N PHE A 20 -17.78 3.86 -9.49
CA PHE A 20 -17.99 4.97 -8.56
C PHE A 20 -18.65 4.53 -7.24
N ILE A 21 -19.73 3.73 -7.31
CA ILE A 21 -20.45 3.27 -6.12
C ILE A 21 -19.53 2.41 -5.26
N THR A 22 -18.87 1.40 -5.85
CA THR A 22 -18.00 0.51 -5.08
C THR A 22 -16.80 1.25 -4.50
N THR A 23 -16.18 2.17 -5.25
CA THR A 23 -15.07 2.98 -4.72
C THR A 23 -15.55 3.82 -3.55
N SER A 24 -16.68 4.52 -3.69
CA SER A 24 -17.25 5.34 -2.62
C SER A 24 -17.56 4.53 -1.36
N VAL A 25 -18.16 3.34 -1.51
CA VAL A 25 -18.48 2.46 -0.38
C VAL A 25 -17.21 2.01 0.35
N VAL A 26 -16.15 1.61 -0.37
CA VAL A 26 -14.88 1.19 0.25
C VAL A 26 -14.20 2.35 0.97
N LEU A 27 -14.18 3.54 0.37
CA LEU A 27 -13.58 4.72 0.99
C LEU A 27 -14.33 5.15 2.24
N LEU A 28 -15.67 5.16 2.19
CA LEU A 28 -16.50 5.47 3.35
C LEU A 28 -16.32 4.44 4.46
N PHE A 29 -16.22 3.15 4.11
CA PHE A 29 -15.94 2.08 5.06
C PHE A 29 -14.59 2.31 5.76
N ARG A 30 -13.51 2.52 4.99
CA ARG A 30 -12.17 2.77 5.54
C ARG A 30 -12.16 4.02 6.42
N TRP A 31 -12.75 5.11 5.93
CA TRP A 31 -12.82 6.37 6.67
C TRP A 31 -13.56 6.20 8.00
N PHE A 32 -14.70 5.51 8.01
CA PHE A 32 -15.51 5.34 9.21
C PHE A 32 -14.91 4.36 10.22
N PHE A 33 -14.44 3.19 9.77
CA PHE A 33 -14.02 2.11 10.67
C PHE A 33 -12.55 2.19 11.09
N THR A 34 -11.67 2.70 10.22
CA THR A 34 -10.23 2.71 10.48
C THR A 34 -9.74 4.12 10.81
N ILE A 35 -10.10 5.13 10.00
CA ILE A 35 -9.51 6.47 10.17
C ILE A 35 -10.18 7.26 11.29
N ARG A 36 -11.52 7.31 11.31
CA ARG A 36 -12.26 8.18 12.24
C ARG A 36 -12.39 7.59 13.64
N ASN A 37 -12.75 6.31 13.72
CA ASN A 37 -13.10 5.68 15.00
C ASN A 37 -12.06 4.65 15.48
N ASP A 38 -11.04 4.36 14.68
CA ASP A 38 -9.98 3.38 14.97
C ASP A 38 -10.49 2.03 15.54
N PHE A 39 -11.68 1.60 15.10
CA PHE A 39 -12.30 0.36 15.57
C PHE A 39 -11.57 -0.88 15.04
N LEU A 40 -11.00 -0.78 13.84
CA LEU A 40 -10.37 -1.89 13.14
C LEU A 40 -8.92 -1.55 12.77
N HIS A 41 -7.98 -2.16 13.49
CA HIS A 41 -6.54 -2.10 13.24
C HIS A 41 -6.16 -3.06 12.10
N ILE A 42 -6.61 -2.74 10.89
CA ILE A 42 -6.31 -3.51 9.68
C ILE A 42 -5.03 -2.96 9.06
N ASN A 43 -4.09 -3.84 8.71
CA ASN A 43 -2.86 -3.48 7.99
C ASN A 43 -3.19 -2.70 6.71
N GLU A 44 -2.49 -1.58 6.49
CA GLU A 44 -2.72 -0.69 5.35
C GLU A 44 -2.62 -1.39 3.99
N GLU A 45 -1.78 -2.44 3.89
CA GLU A 45 -1.65 -3.27 2.70
C GLU A 45 -2.99 -3.87 2.24
N VAL A 46 -3.89 -4.16 3.18
CA VAL A 46 -5.23 -4.67 2.86
C VAL A 46 -6.01 -3.67 2.02
N PHE A 47 -5.95 -2.39 2.38
CA PHE A 47 -6.65 -1.33 1.66
C PHE A 47 -5.93 -0.89 0.39
N PHE A 48 -4.60 -0.90 0.39
CA PHE A 48 -3.82 -0.46 -0.77
C PHE A 48 -3.65 -1.53 -1.85
N PHE A 49 -3.66 -2.81 -1.48
CA PHE A 49 -3.38 -3.89 -2.40
C PHE A 49 -4.48 -4.95 -2.44
N TYR A 50 -4.81 -5.59 -1.32
CA TYR A 50 -5.69 -6.77 -1.35
C TYR A 50 -7.13 -6.45 -1.76
N ILE A 51 -7.72 -5.38 -1.23
CA ILE A 51 -9.07 -4.92 -1.60
C ILE A 51 -9.08 -4.47 -3.08
N PRO A 52 -8.18 -3.58 -3.54
CA PRO A 52 -8.06 -3.25 -4.96
C PRO A 52 -7.86 -4.45 -5.87
N LEU A 53 -7.15 -5.50 -5.42
CA LEU A 53 -6.90 -6.70 -6.21
C LEU A 53 -8.15 -7.58 -6.37
N ILE A 54 -8.85 -7.87 -5.28
CA ILE A 54 -9.93 -8.87 -5.24
C ILE A 54 -11.29 -8.25 -5.59
N LEU A 55 -11.60 -7.07 -5.06
CA LEU A 55 -12.95 -6.51 -5.14
C LEU A 55 -13.37 -6.15 -6.59
N PRO A 56 -12.53 -5.49 -7.42
CA PRO A 56 -12.86 -5.22 -8.82
C PRO A 56 -13.07 -6.50 -9.65
N LEU A 57 -12.38 -7.59 -9.31
CA LEU A 57 -12.53 -8.87 -9.99
C LEU A 57 -13.94 -9.43 -9.76
N ILE A 58 -14.38 -9.48 -8.50
CA ILE A 58 -15.71 -9.98 -8.14
C ILE A 58 -16.80 -9.07 -8.71
N VAL A 59 -16.67 -7.76 -8.52
CA VAL A 59 -17.71 -6.79 -8.88
C VAL A 59 -17.86 -6.68 -10.41
N SER A 60 -16.76 -6.59 -11.16
CA SER A 60 -16.84 -6.51 -12.62
C SER A 60 -17.41 -7.80 -13.22
N PHE A 61 -17.07 -8.97 -12.66
CA PHE A 61 -17.57 -10.24 -13.15
C PHE A 61 -19.09 -10.42 -12.94
N ILE A 62 -19.62 -9.97 -11.80
CA ILE A 62 -21.06 -10.11 -11.50
C ILE A 62 -21.89 -9.10 -12.29
N TRP A 63 -21.44 -7.84 -12.44
CA TRP A 63 -22.26 -6.76 -13.00
C TRP A 63 -21.93 -6.45 -14.47
N LEU A 64 -20.65 -6.25 -14.79
CA LEU A 64 -20.22 -5.80 -16.12
C LEU A 64 -20.15 -6.94 -17.15
N SER A 65 -19.73 -8.14 -16.76
CA SER A 65 -19.73 -9.31 -17.67
C SER A 65 -21.12 -9.60 -18.22
N ARG A 66 -22.18 -9.29 -17.46
CA ARG A 66 -23.56 -9.42 -17.93
C ARG A 66 -23.90 -8.43 -19.05
N LYS A 67 -23.28 -7.25 -19.05
CA LYS A 67 -23.53 -6.17 -20.01
C LYS A 67 -22.77 -6.37 -21.32
N PHE A 68 -21.63 -7.06 -21.29
CA PHE A 68 -20.87 -7.38 -22.51
C PHE A 68 -21.57 -8.37 -23.44
N ARG A 69 -22.61 -9.08 -22.98
CA ARG A 69 -23.33 -10.05 -23.81
C ARG A 69 -24.07 -9.43 -25.01
N ILE A 70 -24.31 -8.12 -24.99
CA ILE A 70 -24.87 -7.38 -26.13
C ILE A 70 -23.88 -7.28 -27.30
N LEU A 71 -22.61 -7.63 -27.07
CA LEU A 71 -21.54 -7.59 -28.06
C LEU A 71 -21.39 -8.96 -28.74
N ARG A 72 -21.32 -8.95 -30.07
CA ARG A 72 -21.02 -10.11 -30.90
C ARG A 72 -19.55 -10.08 -31.29
N PHE A 73 -18.84 -11.13 -30.89
CA PHE A 73 -17.42 -11.33 -31.12
C PHE A 73 -17.17 -12.52 -32.06
N VAL A 74 -16.03 -12.52 -32.75
CA VAL A 74 -15.58 -13.66 -33.58
C VAL A 74 -15.15 -14.82 -32.68
N ASN A 75 -14.38 -14.53 -31.63
CA ASN A 75 -14.06 -15.47 -30.56
C ASN A 75 -14.61 -14.91 -29.24
N TYR A 76 -15.78 -15.40 -28.82
CA TYR A 76 -16.53 -14.84 -27.69
C TYR A 76 -15.73 -14.83 -26.40
N HIS A 77 -15.20 -15.99 -25.98
CA HIS A 77 -14.49 -16.12 -24.70
C HIS A 77 -13.23 -15.26 -24.65
N LYS A 78 -12.38 -15.31 -25.70
CA LYS A 78 -11.15 -14.52 -25.74
C LYS A 78 -11.44 -13.02 -25.75
N SER A 79 -12.47 -12.60 -26.47
CA SER A 79 -12.79 -11.18 -26.58
C SER A 79 -13.36 -10.65 -25.28
N VAL A 80 -14.37 -11.30 -24.69
CA VAL A 80 -14.97 -10.89 -23.41
C VAL A 80 -13.91 -10.76 -22.32
N MET A 81 -12.98 -11.72 -22.24
CA MET A 81 -11.86 -11.67 -21.29
C MET A 81 -11.01 -10.39 -21.45
N ILE A 82 -10.76 -9.91 -22.67
CA ILE A 82 -10.01 -8.67 -22.91
C ILE A 82 -10.78 -7.45 -22.37
N TYR A 83 -12.09 -7.37 -22.60
CA TYR A 83 -12.91 -6.27 -22.05
C TYR A 83 -12.97 -6.31 -20.52
N GLU A 84 -13.06 -7.51 -19.94
CA GLU A 84 -13.01 -7.70 -18.49
C GLU A 84 -11.65 -7.27 -17.92
N MET A 85 -10.54 -7.61 -18.58
CA MET A 85 -9.20 -7.17 -18.16
C MET A 85 -9.05 -5.64 -18.22
N ILE A 86 -9.59 -4.99 -19.25
CA ILE A 86 -9.57 -3.52 -19.38
C ILE A 86 -10.31 -2.88 -18.19
N VAL A 87 -11.54 -3.34 -17.93
CA VAL A 87 -12.36 -2.83 -16.82
C VAL A 87 -11.69 -3.11 -15.50
N TYR A 88 -11.18 -4.32 -15.30
CA TYR A 88 -10.48 -4.73 -14.10
C TYR A 88 -9.26 -3.84 -13.83
N ALA A 89 -8.38 -3.65 -14.81
CA ALA A 89 -7.16 -2.86 -14.63
C ALA A 89 -7.47 -1.39 -14.31
N ALA A 90 -8.43 -0.79 -15.02
CA ALA A 90 -8.87 0.57 -14.75
C ALA A 90 -9.49 0.73 -13.36
N PHE A 91 -10.33 -0.21 -12.96
CA PHE A 91 -11.00 -0.20 -11.67
C PHE A 91 -10.01 -0.48 -10.53
N PHE A 92 -9.09 -1.43 -10.69
CA PHE A 92 -7.96 -1.67 -9.79
C PHE A 92 -7.18 -0.38 -9.55
N GLY A 93 -6.71 0.28 -10.62
CA GLY A 93 -5.94 1.52 -10.51
C GLY A 93 -6.72 2.65 -9.85
N THR A 94 -8.01 2.78 -10.16
CA THR A 94 -8.89 3.79 -9.54
C THR A 94 -9.05 3.55 -8.05
N LEU A 95 -9.34 2.30 -7.64
CA LEU A 95 -9.59 1.95 -6.25
C LEU A 95 -8.31 2.04 -5.40
N MET A 96 -7.17 1.60 -5.96
CA MET A 96 -5.85 1.72 -5.34
C MET A 96 -5.50 3.20 -5.12
N SER A 97 -5.50 4.00 -6.19
CA SER A 97 -5.13 5.43 -6.13
C SER A 97 -6.06 6.22 -5.20
N SER A 98 -7.37 5.91 -5.20
CA SER A 98 -8.32 6.57 -4.31
C SER A 98 -8.10 6.25 -2.83
N ASN A 99 -7.67 5.01 -2.52
CA ASN A 99 -7.31 4.63 -1.15
C ASN A 99 -6.05 5.36 -0.69
N TYR A 100 -5.03 5.49 -1.55
CA TYR A 100 -3.84 6.29 -1.25
C TYR A 100 -4.20 7.76 -1.00
N TYR A 101 -5.01 8.34 -1.89
CA TYR A 101 -5.43 9.73 -1.76
C TYR A 101 -6.24 9.99 -0.48
N LEU A 102 -7.21 9.12 -0.14
CA LEU A 102 -7.99 9.26 1.09
C LEU A 102 -7.07 9.30 2.31
N ASN A 103 -6.18 8.32 2.42
CA ASN A 103 -5.24 8.19 3.52
C ASN A 103 -4.30 9.40 3.65
N PHE A 104 -3.88 9.94 2.52
CA PHE A 104 -3.04 11.13 2.42
C PHE A 104 -3.77 12.42 2.83
N VAL A 105 -5.02 12.60 2.40
CA VAL A 105 -5.79 13.82 2.73
C VAL A 105 -6.20 13.81 4.19
N THR A 106 -6.54 12.64 4.74
CA THR A 106 -6.94 12.51 6.15
C THR A 106 -5.77 12.54 7.12
N SER A 107 -4.52 12.44 6.65
CA SER A 107 -3.36 12.57 7.53
C SER A 107 -3.02 14.04 7.74
N GLU A 108 -3.09 14.48 8.98
CA GLU A 108 -2.65 15.81 9.39
C GLU A 108 -1.14 15.82 9.63
N ILE A 109 -0.51 16.97 9.35
CA ILE A 109 0.86 17.26 9.81
C ILE A 109 0.70 18.00 11.14
N THR A 110 1.24 17.42 12.21
CA THR A 110 1.33 18.12 13.50
C THR A 110 2.71 18.75 13.62
N GLU A 111 2.74 20.07 13.79
CA GLU A 111 3.96 20.79 14.14
C GLU A 111 4.22 20.64 15.64
N VAL A 112 5.38 20.12 15.99
CA VAL A 112 5.78 19.89 17.37
C VAL A 112 7.20 20.39 17.57
N THR A 113 7.43 21.19 18.60
CA THR A 113 8.78 21.71 18.87
C THR A 113 9.72 20.59 19.33
N SER A 114 9.25 19.70 20.20
CA SER A 114 9.98 18.54 20.72
C SER A 114 9.02 17.37 20.88
N ILE A 115 9.52 16.14 20.73
CA ILE A 115 8.74 14.91 20.89
C ILE A 115 7.99 14.82 22.24
N ASN A 116 8.47 15.52 23.27
CA ASN A 116 7.83 15.62 24.58
C ASN A 116 6.45 16.29 24.54
N ASN A 117 6.25 17.20 23.59
CA ASN A 117 4.99 17.91 23.40
C ASN A 117 4.00 17.15 22.52
N LEU A 118 4.36 15.94 22.06
CA LEU A 118 3.46 15.07 21.32
C LEU A 118 2.44 14.46 22.28
N HIS A 119 1.34 15.19 22.51
CA HIS A 119 0.15 14.62 23.11
C HIS A 119 -0.41 13.51 22.22
N LYS A 120 -1.28 12.67 22.79
CA LYS A 120 -1.95 11.48 22.20
C LYS A 120 -2.82 11.79 20.96
N ASN A 121 -2.25 12.45 19.96
CA ASN A 121 -2.85 12.69 18.66
C ASN A 121 -2.19 11.72 17.68
N ASN A 122 -3.02 10.90 17.04
CA ASN A 122 -2.65 9.91 16.03
C ASN A 122 -2.26 10.59 14.70
N SER A 123 -1.50 11.69 14.73
CA SER A 123 -1.05 12.34 13.50
C SER A 123 0.01 11.49 12.82
N ARG A 124 -0.28 11.12 11.57
CA ARG A 124 0.62 10.29 10.75
C ARG A 124 1.90 11.04 10.40
N TYR A 125 1.83 12.35 10.18
CA TYR A 125 2.98 13.17 9.83
C TYR A 125 3.29 14.17 10.93
N LEU A 126 4.57 14.37 11.20
CA LEU A 126 5.06 15.35 12.17
C LEU A 126 6.04 16.29 11.49
N ALA A 127 6.07 17.53 11.92
CA ALA A 127 7.20 18.43 11.70
C ALA A 127 7.84 18.68 13.06
N ILE A 128 9.06 18.18 13.26
CA ILE A 128 9.78 18.25 14.53
C ILE A 128 10.93 19.23 14.36
N SER A 129 10.99 20.27 15.19
CA SER A 129 12.04 21.30 15.10
C SER A 129 13.28 20.97 15.92
N ASP A 130 13.11 20.31 17.07
CA ASP A 130 14.19 19.96 17.99
C ASP A 130 14.21 18.44 18.21
N ILE A 131 15.27 17.81 17.70
CA ILE A 131 15.45 16.37 17.70
C ILE A 131 16.46 16.03 18.80
N ASP A 132 15.96 15.57 19.94
CA ASP A 132 16.82 15.12 21.03
C ASP A 132 16.81 13.59 21.11
N LEU A 133 17.93 12.98 20.70
CA LEU A 133 18.12 11.53 20.64
C LEU A 133 19.17 11.06 21.65
N GLU A 134 19.00 9.83 22.08
CA GLU A 134 19.94 9.14 22.95
C GLU A 134 20.92 8.31 22.09
N PHE A 135 21.90 9.01 21.50
CA PHE A 135 22.81 8.46 20.48
C PHE A 135 23.71 7.32 20.97
N ASP A 136 23.89 7.17 22.29
CA ASP A 136 24.71 6.10 22.87
C ASP A 136 23.98 4.75 22.88
N MET A 137 22.70 4.72 22.51
CA MET A 137 21.83 3.55 22.67
C MET A 137 21.10 3.09 21.39
N PRO A 138 21.75 3.01 20.21
CA PRO A 138 21.12 2.50 19.00
C PRO A 138 20.96 0.97 19.06
N SER A 139 19.88 0.46 18.46
CA SER A 139 19.68 -0.98 18.23
C SER A 139 19.42 -1.26 16.75
N ILE A 140 19.85 -2.43 16.26
CA ILE A 140 19.76 -2.81 14.85
C ILE A 140 19.17 -4.21 14.70
N HIS A 141 18.19 -4.35 13.82
CA HIS A 141 17.68 -5.63 13.34
C HIS A 141 17.92 -5.79 11.84
N ILE A 142 18.46 -6.95 11.43
CA ILE A 142 18.71 -7.24 10.02
C ILE A 142 17.72 -8.29 9.53
N LYS A 143 16.90 -7.90 8.56
CA LYS A 143 15.95 -8.76 7.89
C LYS A 143 16.45 -9.12 6.50
N ILE A 144 16.46 -10.41 6.20
CA ILE A 144 16.68 -10.92 4.85
C ILE A 144 15.32 -11.34 4.29
N SER A 145 14.87 -10.66 3.23
CA SER A 145 13.62 -10.98 2.54
C SER A 145 13.88 -11.29 1.08
N THR A 146 12.99 -12.04 0.44
CA THR A 146 13.02 -12.18 -1.01
C THR A 146 12.05 -11.18 -1.61
N SER A 147 12.55 -10.26 -2.44
CA SER A 147 11.68 -9.35 -3.19
C SER A 147 10.85 -10.19 -4.18
N GLY A 148 9.53 -10.12 -4.09
CA GLY A 148 8.65 -10.92 -4.96
C GLY A 148 7.28 -11.34 -4.42
N GLY A 149 6.74 -10.69 -3.39
CA GLY A 149 5.36 -10.91 -2.92
C GLY A 149 4.25 -10.31 -3.79
N GLY A 150 4.60 -9.66 -4.91
CA GLY A 150 3.66 -9.14 -5.91
C GLY A 150 3.75 -9.92 -7.22
N PHE A 151 2.67 -9.89 -8.01
CA PHE A 151 2.40 -10.65 -9.25
C PHE A 151 3.42 -10.42 -10.40
N ARG A 152 4.72 -10.67 -10.17
CA ARG A 152 5.77 -10.68 -11.18
C ARG A 152 6.14 -12.13 -11.47
N PHE A 153 5.76 -12.62 -12.64
CA PHE A 153 6.15 -13.92 -13.21
C PHE A 153 7.64 -14.00 -13.59
N ASN A 154 8.55 -13.30 -12.88
CA ASN A 154 9.97 -13.38 -13.18
C ASN A 154 10.64 -14.43 -12.29
N ARG A 155 11.34 -15.39 -12.89
CA ARG A 155 12.06 -16.45 -12.16
C ARG A 155 13.29 -15.93 -11.40
N ARG A 156 13.62 -14.66 -11.55
CA ARG A 156 14.63 -13.93 -10.76
C ARG A 156 13.90 -13.19 -9.64
N ARG A 157 13.71 -13.90 -8.52
CA ARG A 157 13.39 -13.24 -7.25
C ARG A 157 14.70 -12.66 -6.75
N ASP A 158 14.72 -11.40 -6.34
CA ASP A 158 15.91 -10.83 -5.74
C ASP A 158 15.91 -11.11 -4.24
N LEU A 159 17.08 -11.06 -3.62
CA LEU A 159 17.26 -11.13 -2.19
C LEU A 159 17.52 -9.71 -1.69
N THR A 160 16.73 -9.22 -0.74
CA THR A 160 16.89 -7.90 -0.15
C THR A 160 17.35 -8.04 1.28
N PHE A 161 18.49 -7.44 1.60
CA PHE A 161 18.95 -7.22 2.95
C PHE A 161 18.42 -5.87 3.41
N THR A 162 17.78 -5.84 4.58
CA THR A 162 17.25 -4.61 5.18
C THR A 162 17.74 -4.49 6.60
N ALA A 163 18.41 -3.39 6.92
CA ALA A 163 18.80 -3.02 8.26
C ALA A 163 17.80 -2.00 8.80
N TYR A 164 17.15 -2.34 9.91
CA TYR A 164 16.27 -1.46 10.68
C TYR A 164 17.05 -1.01 11.90
N ILE A 165 17.38 0.27 11.97
CA ILE A 165 18.07 0.88 13.11
C ILE A 165 17.05 1.71 13.88
N VAL A 166 17.07 1.62 15.21
CA VAL A 166 16.22 2.42 16.09
C VAL A 166 17.08 3.15 17.12
N ILE A 167 16.74 4.40 17.40
CA ILE A 167 17.37 5.24 18.42
C ILE A 167 16.24 5.79 19.30
N PRO A 168 16.33 5.70 20.64
CA PRO A 168 15.29 6.28 21.48
C PRO A 168 15.37 7.81 21.47
N PHE A 169 14.21 8.46 21.47
CA PHE A 169 14.13 9.89 21.77
C PHE A 169 14.33 10.13 23.27
N LYS A 170 15.01 11.22 23.62
CA LYS A 170 15.10 11.67 25.01
C LYS A 170 13.76 12.24 25.45
N VAL A 171 13.32 11.86 26.65
CA VAL A 171 12.08 12.35 27.24
C VAL A 171 12.38 13.01 28.59
N GLU A 172 12.15 14.32 28.69
CA GLU A 172 12.53 15.13 29.85
C GLU A 172 11.70 14.79 31.11
N ASN A 173 10.43 14.41 30.93
CA ASN A 173 9.53 14.04 32.03
C ASN A 173 8.77 12.75 31.70
N PHE A 174 9.34 11.60 32.09
CA PHE A 174 8.68 10.29 32.03
C PHE A 174 7.33 10.23 32.79
N LYS A 175 7.07 11.18 33.69
CA LYS A 175 5.82 11.27 34.47
C LYS A 175 4.63 11.86 33.71
N ASP A 176 4.82 12.70 32.69
CA ASP A 176 3.70 13.36 32.00
C ASP A 176 3.11 12.50 30.86
N ILE A 177 3.76 11.38 30.52
CA ILE A 177 3.23 10.36 29.60
C ILE A 177 2.38 9.31 30.37
N ALA A 178 2.46 9.30 31.70
CA ALA A 178 1.80 8.35 32.59
C ALA A 178 0.37 8.80 32.95
N TYR A 179 -0.53 8.73 31.99
CA TYR A 179 -1.90 8.31 32.31
C TYR A 179 -2.04 6.92 31.71
N TRP A 180 -2.23 5.93 32.58
CA TRP A 180 -2.23 4.48 32.35
C TRP A 180 -0.83 3.83 32.41
N ASP A 181 -0.55 3.27 33.60
CA ASP A 181 0.54 2.35 34.00
C ASP A 181 1.70 2.98 34.80
N GLU A 182 1.77 2.61 36.08
CA GLU A 182 2.68 3.12 37.13
C GLU A 182 4.00 2.33 37.20
N SER A 183 4.61 1.95 36.08
CA SER A 183 5.93 1.29 36.11
C SER A 183 6.96 1.98 35.19
N GLU A 184 8.06 2.42 35.84
CA GLU A 184 9.47 2.55 35.42
C GLU A 184 9.85 2.83 33.95
N ASN A 185 10.58 3.92 33.67
CA ASN A 185 11.59 4.12 32.60
C ASN A 185 11.41 3.47 31.19
N TYR A 186 10.19 3.34 30.65
CA TYR A 186 9.98 2.79 29.31
C TYR A 186 10.12 3.85 28.20
N TYR A 187 10.98 3.61 27.21
CA TYR A 187 11.02 4.44 26.00
C TYR A 187 9.79 4.20 25.12
N LYS A 188 9.00 5.26 24.92
CA LYS A 188 7.80 5.22 24.08
C LYS A 188 8.09 5.58 22.62
N PHE A 189 8.91 6.60 22.37
CA PHE A 189 9.15 7.14 21.04
C PHE A 189 10.54 6.73 20.54
N TRP A 190 10.59 6.24 19.30
CA TRP A 190 11.80 5.70 18.69
C TRP A 190 11.99 6.29 17.30
N TYR A 191 13.19 6.79 17.02
CA TYR A 191 13.63 7.25 15.72
C TYR A 191 14.08 6.05 14.88
N GLY A 192 13.45 5.83 13.73
CA GLY A 192 13.72 4.69 12.85
C GLY A 192 14.51 5.09 11.60
N ILE A 193 15.59 4.38 11.29
CA ILE A 193 16.38 4.52 10.07
C ILE A 193 16.40 3.18 9.34
N LYS A 194 16.25 3.21 8.02
CA LYS A 194 16.28 2.01 7.18
C LYS A 194 17.32 2.11 6.09
N PHE A 195 18.17 1.10 6.00
CA PHE A 195 19.06 0.87 4.86
C PHE A 195 18.72 -0.46 4.21
N TYR A 196 18.81 -0.54 2.88
CA TYR A 196 18.56 -1.80 2.18
C TYR A 196 19.47 -1.98 0.98
N LYS A 197 19.75 -3.23 0.64
CA LYS A 197 20.48 -3.63 -0.56
C LYS A 197 19.79 -4.83 -1.18
N THR A 198 19.49 -4.74 -2.47
CA THR A 198 18.88 -5.82 -3.24
C THR A 198 19.94 -6.46 -4.13
N ILE A 199 20.04 -7.78 -4.08
CA ILE A 199 20.99 -8.59 -4.86
C ILE A 199 20.25 -9.69 -5.61
N GLU A 200 20.84 -10.20 -6.69
CA GLU A 200 20.24 -11.32 -7.40
C GLU A 200 20.30 -12.61 -6.56
N LYS A 201 19.16 -13.31 -6.42
CA LYS A 201 19.14 -14.59 -5.69
C LYS A 201 19.94 -15.70 -6.38
N SER A 202 20.11 -15.61 -7.71
CA SER A 202 20.85 -16.59 -8.51
C SER A 202 22.35 -16.61 -8.25
N LEU A 203 22.88 -15.65 -7.50
CA LEU A 203 24.31 -15.61 -7.18
C LEU A 203 24.75 -16.83 -6.35
N PRO A 204 26.00 -17.30 -6.52
CA PRO A 204 26.60 -18.30 -5.65
C PRO A 204 26.59 -17.85 -4.18
N GLU A 205 26.50 -18.81 -3.27
CA GLU A 205 26.36 -18.49 -1.83
C GLU A 205 27.54 -17.68 -1.28
N ARG A 206 28.77 -18.01 -1.72
CA ARG A 206 29.98 -17.24 -1.36
C ARG A 206 29.91 -15.78 -1.79
N GLU A 207 29.30 -15.50 -2.94
CA GLU A 207 29.14 -14.12 -3.42
C GLU A 207 28.06 -13.38 -2.62
N LYS A 208 26.98 -14.07 -2.23
CA LYS A 208 25.96 -13.48 -1.35
C LYS A 208 26.52 -13.14 0.02
N GLU A 209 27.31 -14.02 0.61
CA GLU A 209 27.97 -13.80 1.90
C GLU A 209 28.91 -12.59 1.83
N LYS A 210 29.72 -12.49 0.78
CA LYS A 210 30.56 -11.30 0.54
C LYS A 210 29.72 -10.02 0.39
N LEU A 211 28.64 -10.07 -0.39
CA LEU A 211 27.75 -8.90 -0.59
C LEU A 211 27.00 -8.50 0.68
N TYR A 212 26.71 -9.47 1.55
CA TYR A 212 26.14 -9.25 2.87
C TYR A 212 27.14 -8.56 3.79
N GLU A 213 28.39 -9.04 3.87
CA GLU A 213 29.44 -8.35 4.64
C GLU A 213 29.70 -6.92 4.12
N GLU A 214 29.72 -6.73 2.81
CA GLU A 214 29.80 -5.39 2.20
C GLU A 214 28.60 -4.52 2.57
N PHE A 215 27.39 -5.10 2.63
CA PHE A 215 26.21 -4.39 3.09
C PHE A 215 26.34 -3.95 4.55
N LEU A 216 26.84 -4.81 5.44
CA LEU A 216 27.05 -4.45 6.85
C LEU A 216 28.02 -3.26 6.98
N LYS A 217 29.13 -3.28 6.25
CA LYS A 217 30.08 -2.16 6.21
C LYS A 217 29.47 -0.88 5.64
N GLN A 218 28.62 -1.01 4.62
CA GLN A 218 27.87 0.12 4.06
C GLN A 218 26.89 0.69 5.07
N VAL A 219 26.18 -0.14 5.84
CA VAL A 219 25.26 0.31 6.89
C VAL A 219 26.02 1.11 7.95
N GLU A 220 27.16 0.60 8.43
CA GLU A 220 27.99 1.28 9.42
C GLU A 220 28.49 2.64 8.90
N SER A 221 29.03 2.69 7.69
CA SER A 221 29.48 3.95 7.06
C SER A 221 28.31 4.92 6.86
N ASN A 222 27.21 4.47 6.29
CA ASN A 222 26.05 5.32 6.01
C ASN A 222 25.41 5.83 7.29
N TYR A 223 25.40 5.05 8.37
CA TYR A 223 24.91 5.48 9.67
C TYR A 223 25.82 6.54 10.28
N SER A 224 27.14 6.35 10.23
CA SER A 224 28.11 7.33 10.74
C SER A 224 28.06 8.67 9.99
N ASP A 225 27.73 8.65 8.70
CA ASP A 225 27.59 9.85 7.87
C ASP A 225 26.16 10.43 7.89
N TYR A 226 25.22 9.78 8.58
CA TYR A 226 23.81 10.18 8.57
C TYR A 226 23.60 11.40 9.46
N ASP A 227 23.13 12.49 8.87
CA ASP A 227 22.76 13.71 9.58
C ASP A 227 21.37 13.55 10.21
N LEU A 228 21.34 13.27 11.52
CA LEU A 228 20.14 12.97 12.29
C LEU A 228 19.32 14.23 12.61
N ASP A 229 19.91 15.42 12.52
CA ASP A 229 19.27 16.69 12.87
C ASP A 229 18.68 17.42 11.65
N LYS A 230 19.01 16.95 10.45
CA LYS A 230 18.57 17.55 9.18
C LYS A 230 17.08 17.38 8.84
N PRO A 231 16.41 16.24 9.11
CA PRO A 231 15.05 16.02 8.62
C PRO A 231 14.04 16.96 9.29
N GLU A 232 13.26 17.67 8.48
CA GLU A 232 12.21 18.58 8.98
C GLU A 232 10.86 17.87 9.19
N TYR A 233 10.61 16.81 8.41
CA TYR A 233 9.35 16.07 8.42
C TYR A 233 9.56 14.61 8.76
N PHE A 234 8.56 14.02 9.42
CA PHE A 234 8.58 12.65 9.90
C PHE A 234 7.25 11.94 9.64
N GLU A 235 7.29 10.63 9.49
CA GLU A 235 6.13 9.74 9.48
C GLU A 235 6.10 8.87 10.74
N VAL A 236 4.99 8.90 11.46
CA VAL A 236 4.67 7.95 12.52
C VAL A 236 4.16 6.68 11.86
N LEU A 237 4.90 5.58 12.01
CA LEU A 237 4.53 4.33 11.38
C LEU A 237 3.30 3.71 12.06
N SER A 238 2.29 3.45 11.24
CA SER A 238 1.14 2.60 11.56
C SER A 238 1.43 1.14 11.15
N SER A 239 0.51 0.22 11.48
CA SER A 239 0.62 -1.21 11.19
C SER A 239 1.10 -1.49 9.75
N SER A 240 2.36 -1.90 9.61
CA SER A 240 3.08 -2.10 8.34
C SER A 240 4.23 -3.10 8.50
N GLU A 241 4.72 -3.67 7.40
CA GLU A 241 5.87 -4.59 7.41
C GLU A 241 7.15 -3.93 7.94
N ASP A 242 7.34 -2.63 7.69
CA ASP A 242 8.48 -1.87 8.21
C ASP A 242 8.38 -1.71 9.74
N LEU A 243 7.18 -1.45 10.28
CA LEU A 243 6.95 -1.36 11.72
C LEU A 243 7.33 -2.67 12.43
N ASP A 244 7.05 -3.83 11.83
CA ASP A 244 7.48 -5.13 12.37
C ASP A 244 9.01 -5.23 12.44
N GLY A 245 9.73 -4.71 11.43
CA GLY A 245 11.18 -4.68 11.40
C GLY A 245 11.78 -3.81 12.51
N TYR A 246 11.24 -2.61 12.70
CA TYR A 246 11.65 -1.72 13.78
C TYR A 246 11.27 -2.27 15.16
N THR A 247 10.09 -2.86 15.32
CA THR A 247 9.66 -3.46 16.59
C THR A 247 10.60 -4.60 17.01
N LYS A 248 11.13 -5.37 16.04
CA LYS A 248 12.17 -6.36 16.33
C LYS A 248 13.47 -5.71 16.79
N ALA A 249 13.92 -4.64 16.12
CA ALA A 249 15.10 -3.89 16.55
C ALA A 249 14.95 -3.34 17.97
N ILE A 250 13.75 -2.85 18.33
CA ILE A 250 13.43 -2.40 19.68
C ILE A 250 13.48 -3.56 20.68
N SER A 251 12.90 -4.71 20.33
CA SER A 251 12.92 -5.91 21.20
C SER A 251 14.31 -6.52 21.39
N GLU A 252 15.23 -6.28 20.46
CA GLU A 252 16.63 -6.70 20.52
C GLU A 252 17.50 -5.67 21.28
N SER A 253 16.96 -4.49 21.59
CA SER A 253 17.65 -3.50 22.42
C SER A 253 17.75 -3.95 23.87
N TYR A 254 18.78 -3.48 24.57
CA TYR A 254 18.92 -3.70 26.02
C TYR A 254 17.99 -2.80 26.85
N LEU A 255 17.24 -1.92 26.19
CA LEU A 255 16.36 -0.96 26.84
C LEU A 255 14.96 -1.55 27.01
N GLU A 256 14.36 -1.24 28.14
CA GLU A 256 12.96 -1.54 28.37
C GLU A 256 12.10 -0.62 27.50
N SER A 257 11.34 -1.22 26.57
CA SER A 257 10.43 -0.50 25.68
C SER A 257 9.01 -0.55 26.21
N TYR A 258 8.26 0.53 25.96
CA TYR A 258 6.83 0.54 26.18
C TYR A 258 6.16 -0.60 25.40
N LYS A 259 5.07 -1.16 25.94
CA LYS A 259 4.37 -2.31 25.33
C LYS A 259 3.98 -2.08 23.87
N ASN A 260 3.69 -0.82 23.52
CA ASN A 260 3.37 -0.37 22.17
C ASN A 260 4.27 0.83 21.81
N PRO A 261 5.52 0.60 21.34
CA PRO A 261 6.41 1.68 20.96
C PRO A 261 5.89 2.41 19.71
N VAL A 262 6.15 3.70 19.64
CA VAL A 262 5.84 4.56 18.50
C VAL A 262 7.12 4.79 17.71
N VAL A 263 7.15 4.31 16.46
CA VAL A 263 8.30 4.47 15.56
C VAL A 263 8.06 5.64 14.63
N ILE A 264 9.03 6.55 14.58
CA ILE A 264 9.01 7.80 13.85
C ILE A 264 10.17 7.78 12.86
N VAL A 265 9.88 7.91 11.57
CA VAL A 265 10.88 7.79 10.50
C VAL A 265 11.01 9.12 9.77
N PRO A 266 12.23 9.61 9.48
CA PRO A 266 12.43 10.86 8.74
C PRO A 266 11.94 10.77 7.29
N LEU A 267 11.45 11.90 6.77
CA LEU A 267 11.05 12.10 5.39
C LEU A 267 11.96 13.12 4.73
N ASP A 268 12.41 12.84 3.50
CA ASP A 268 13.29 13.74 2.74
C ASP A 268 12.60 15.04 2.31
N GLN A 269 11.27 15.06 2.25
CA GLN A 269 10.47 16.18 1.76
C GLN A 269 9.14 16.27 2.49
N ASN A 270 8.51 17.45 2.42
CA ASN A 270 7.15 17.65 2.93
C ASN A 270 6.21 16.61 2.30
N PRO A 271 5.55 15.75 3.11
CA PRO A 271 4.67 14.71 2.59
C PRO A 271 3.56 15.31 1.73
N LYS A 272 3.07 16.52 2.04
CA LYS A 272 1.96 17.17 1.31
C LYS A 272 2.28 17.57 -0.14
N ASN A 273 3.54 17.60 -0.56
CA ASN A 273 3.91 17.95 -1.93
C ASN A 273 3.35 16.97 -2.99
N ASN A 274 3.02 15.74 -2.59
CA ASN A 274 2.54 14.69 -3.50
C ASN A 274 1.01 14.65 -3.69
N GLU A 275 0.24 15.59 -3.12
CA GLU A 275 -1.23 15.57 -3.17
C GLU A 275 -1.76 15.52 -4.60
N SER A 276 -1.25 16.43 -5.44
CA SER A 276 -1.65 16.58 -6.84
C SER A 276 -1.35 15.32 -7.64
N PHE A 277 -0.26 14.63 -7.32
CA PHE A 277 0.15 13.39 -7.96
C PHE A 277 -0.87 12.27 -7.70
N TYR A 278 -1.26 12.04 -6.44
CA TYR A 278 -2.23 11.00 -6.11
C TYR A 278 -3.61 11.26 -6.72
N LEU A 279 -4.07 12.51 -6.69
CA LEU A 279 -5.34 12.92 -7.31
C LEU A 279 -5.31 12.69 -8.83
N LEU A 280 -4.21 13.05 -9.50
CA LEU A 280 -4.03 12.86 -10.94
C LEU A 280 -4.09 11.37 -11.32
N TRP A 281 -3.54 10.46 -10.52
CA TRP A 281 -3.63 9.01 -10.77
C TRP A 281 -5.05 8.45 -10.73
N ILE A 282 -5.93 9.01 -9.90
CA ILE A 282 -7.35 8.65 -9.88
C ILE A 282 -7.97 8.98 -11.24
N PHE A 283 -7.76 10.21 -11.73
CA PHE A 283 -8.31 10.66 -13.00
C PHE A 283 -7.72 9.91 -14.20
N ILE A 284 -6.42 9.62 -14.19
CA ILE A 284 -5.78 8.83 -15.25
C ILE A 284 -6.31 7.41 -15.25
N SER A 285 -6.42 6.76 -14.09
CA SER A 285 -6.89 5.37 -14.01
C SER A 285 -8.36 5.24 -14.43
N PHE A 286 -9.21 6.12 -13.92
CA PHE A 286 -10.64 6.11 -14.23
C PHE A 286 -10.92 6.60 -15.66
N GLY A 287 -10.40 7.77 -16.01
CA GLY A 287 -10.60 8.40 -17.32
C GLY A 287 -9.92 7.62 -18.45
N GLY A 288 -8.69 7.16 -18.23
CA GLY A 288 -7.97 6.30 -19.16
C GLY A 288 -8.71 4.98 -19.41
N GLY A 289 -9.22 4.34 -18.36
CA GLY A 289 -10.07 3.17 -18.47
C GLY A 289 -11.34 3.41 -19.27
N LEU A 290 -12.04 4.51 -19.01
CA LEU A 290 -13.25 4.92 -19.72
C LEU A 290 -12.98 5.17 -21.22
N LEU A 291 -11.89 5.88 -21.54
CA LEU A 291 -11.48 6.15 -22.91
C LEU A 291 -11.11 4.86 -23.64
N LEU A 292 -10.30 4.01 -23.01
CA LEU A 292 -9.84 2.75 -23.60
C LEU A 292 -11.00 1.79 -23.82
N LEU A 293 -11.94 1.69 -22.88
CA LEU A 293 -13.18 0.92 -23.04
C LEU A 293 -14.06 1.49 -24.16
N SER A 294 -14.23 2.81 -24.22
CA SER A 294 -15.02 3.48 -25.26
C SER A 294 -14.46 3.26 -26.66
N PHE A 295 -13.13 3.28 -26.79
CA PHE A 295 -12.43 2.95 -28.02
C PHE A 295 -12.59 1.46 -28.37
N ALA A 296 -12.42 0.56 -27.40
CA ALA A 296 -12.59 -0.88 -27.61
C ALA A 296 -14.01 -1.22 -28.12
N LEU A 297 -15.04 -0.52 -27.66
CA LEU A 297 -16.43 -0.74 -28.08
C LEU A 297 -16.73 -0.42 -29.56
N ILE A 298 -15.79 0.21 -30.29
CA ILE A 298 -15.92 0.47 -31.73
C ILE A 298 -15.91 -0.86 -32.52
N PHE A 299 -15.03 -1.79 -32.16
CA PHE A 299 -14.77 -3.02 -32.91
C PHE A 299 -15.89 -4.09 -32.93
N PRO A 300 -16.55 -4.43 -31.81
CA PRO A 300 -17.51 -5.54 -31.80
C PRO A 300 -18.79 -5.23 -32.57
N LYS A 301 -19.51 -6.24 -33.07
CA LYS A 301 -20.87 -6.01 -33.61
C LYS A 301 -21.90 -6.08 -32.48
N VAL A 302 -23.11 -5.58 -32.69
CA VAL A 302 -24.21 -5.77 -31.73
C VAL A 302 -24.81 -7.16 -31.96
N ASN A 303 -25.00 -7.93 -30.89
CA ASN A 303 -25.69 -9.21 -30.92
C ASN A 303 -27.20 -8.99 -30.87
N ASN A 304 -27.92 -9.53 -31.84
CA ASN A 304 -29.39 -9.44 -31.92
C ASN A 304 -30.08 -10.75 -31.48
N ASN A 305 -29.31 -11.80 -31.15
CA ASN A 305 -29.83 -13.11 -30.74
C ASN A 305 -29.88 -13.25 -29.21
N PRO A 306 -30.73 -14.15 -28.67
CA PRO A 306 -30.79 -14.41 -27.23
C PRO A 306 -29.44 -14.89 -26.67
N LEU A 307 -29.20 -14.55 -25.41
CA LEU A 307 -27.91 -14.61 -24.72
C LEU A 307 -27.40 -16.08 -24.61
N PRO A 308 -26.19 -16.41 -25.10
CA PRO A 308 -25.61 -17.73 -24.87
C PRO A 308 -25.31 -17.95 -23.38
N HIS A 309 -25.49 -19.20 -22.92
CA HIS A 309 -25.27 -19.61 -21.52
C HIS A 309 -23.79 -19.47 -21.14
N TYR A 310 -23.52 -18.93 -19.95
CA TYR A 310 -22.16 -18.77 -19.43
C TYR A 310 -21.95 -19.71 -18.25
N PRO A 311 -20.93 -20.57 -18.28
CA PRO A 311 -20.63 -21.45 -17.16
C PRO A 311 -20.07 -20.66 -15.97
N ASN A 312 -20.59 -20.95 -14.79
CA ASN A 312 -20.19 -20.28 -13.54
C ASN A 312 -18.72 -20.58 -13.19
N ILE A 313 -18.09 -19.82 -12.27
CA ILE A 313 -16.72 -20.10 -11.79
C ILE A 313 -16.57 -21.56 -11.33
N PHE A 314 -17.61 -22.15 -10.71
CA PHE A 314 -17.64 -23.56 -10.34
C PHE A 314 -17.61 -24.52 -11.54
N GLU A 315 -18.19 -24.14 -12.67
CA GLU A 315 -18.19 -24.93 -13.89
C GLU A 315 -16.86 -24.81 -14.64
N ILE A 316 -16.21 -23.65 -14.61
CA ILE A 316 -14.87 -23.45 -15.19
C ILE A 316 -13.81 -24.18 -14.34
N ILE A 317 -13.85 -24.02 -13.01
CA ILE A 317 -12.98 -24.77 -12.09
C ILE A 317 -13.27 -26.27 -12.20
N GLY A 318 -14.53 -26.67 -12.33
CA GLY A 318 -14.94 -28.06 -12.58
C GLY A 318 -14.43 -28.61 -13.91
N ALA A 319 -14.44 -27.82 -14.98
CA ALA A 319 -13.94 -28.21 -16.29
C ALA A 319 -12.41 -28.33 -16.32
N ILE A 320 -11.70 -27.47 -15.58
CA ILE A 320 -10.24 -27.56 -15.40
C ILE A 320 -9.87 -28.79 -14.57
N ARG A 321 -10.67 -29.11 -13.54
CA ARG A 321 -10.47 -30.30 -12.69
C ARG A 321 -10.77 -31.62 -13.40
N LYS A 322 -11.66 -31.63 -14.41
CA LYS A 322 -11.96 -32.80 -15.25
C LYS A 322 -10.95 -33.06 -16.39
N LYS A 323 -10.03 -32.12 -16.64
CA LYS A 323 -8.98 -32.24 -17.67
C LYS A 323 -7.61 -32.64 -17.13
N LYS A 324 -7.46 -32.75 -15.81
CA LYS A 324 -6.39 -33.49 -15.15
C LYS A 324 -6.95 -34.86 -14.77
#